data_AF-A0AB74QCG0-F1
#
_entry.id   AF-A0AB74QCG0-F1
#
_cell.length_a   1.000
_cell.length_b   1.000
_cell.length_c   1.000
_cell.angle_alpha   90.00
_cell.angle_beta   90.00
_cell.angle_gamma   90.00
#
_symmetry.space_group_name_H-M   'P 1'
#
loop_
_entity.id
_entity.type
_entity.pdbx_description
1 polymer ?
#
loop_
_entity_poly.entity_id
_entity_poly.type
_entity_poly.pdbx_seq_one_letter_code
_entity_poly.pdbx_strand_id
1 'polypeptide(L)'
;MVWHIEYEIFSAIIVIFLMVYFFRSKFIPTLQNKIYCALLIFSFLFIISNILGSFCLNNIDKIPIFITFLLNQIYLLLLPIPAALVSFYVMAIIYQDIRYMKKRLLFLSIPLIICIILSITNPFTHILFGLSKETGYIRGCGYVATFASFFFYAIYSAFLSFKYRKAMHESKIWAIRGFLIVSIVAIILQAIFLQYLLTGTACACSLLLTYLSMQNRGLIIDDLTGVLNRQSFIQELDLNINTEQSGFIITIALDDFKFMNETFGTKNGDIALKEVGKYLIQIHDVNHVYRIGGDIFSIVVNSQLGIEPDDIIRKIEERFKKPWLVEEISFNLATSIAVV
;
A
#
# COMPACT_ATOMS: atom_id res chain seq x y z
N MET A 1 30.98 7.94 22.28
CA MET A 1 30.25 6.64 22.18
C MET A 1 30.47 6.10 20.80
N VAL A 2 30.71 4.80 20.65
CA VAL A 2 30.81 4.15 19.34
C VAL A 2 29.42 3.65 18.96
N TRP A 3 28.97 4.02 17.77
CA TRP A 3 27.71 3.56 17.18
C TRP A 3 27.96 2.30 16.35
N HIS A 4 27.24 1.23 16.66
CA HIS A 4 27.26 -0.03 15.95
C HIS A 4 26.29 0.02 14.76
N ILE A 5 26.83 0.12 13.55
CA ILE A 5 26.09 0.31 12.28
C ILE A 5 25.84 -1.00 11.52
N GLU A 6 26.34 -2.13 12.00
CA GLU A 6 26.34 -3.42 11.31
C GLU A 6 24.91 -3.91 10.99
N TYR A 7 23.99 -3.74 11.95
CA TYR A 7 22.57 -4.08 11.79
C TYR A 7 21.86 -3.20 10.76
N GLU A 8 22.22 -1.93 10.72
CA GLU A 8 21.66 -0.95 9.80
C GLU A 8 22.13 -1.24 8.35
N ILE A 9 23.40 -1.63 8.17
CA ILE A 9 23.95 -2.10 6.89
C ILE A 9 23.22 -3.34 6.40
N PHE A 10 23.01 -4.33 7.27
CA PHE A 10 22.24 -5.53 6.92
C PHE A 10 20.80 -5.18 6.51
N SER A 11 20.19 -4.22 7.19
CA SER A 11 18.85 -3.71 6.86
C SER A 11 18.83 -3.04 5.48
N ALA A 12 19.86 -2.27 5.13
CA ALA A 12 19.98 -1.66 3.80
C ALA A 12 20.06 -2.72 2.69
N ILE A 13 20.80 -3.82 2.92
CA ILE A 13 20.89 -4.94 1.98
C ILE A 13 19.50 -5.56 1.74
N ILE A 14 18.74 -5.84 2.81
CA ILE A 14 17.37 -6.36 2.70
C ILE A 14 16.49 -5.43 1.86
N VAL A 15 16.54 -4.12 2.13
CA VAL A 15 15.72 -3.14 1.40
C VAL A 15 16.12 -3.07 -0.07
N ILE A 16 17.42 -3.16 -0.40
CA ILE A 16 17.89 -3.23 -1.79
C ILE A 16 17.31 -4.47 -2.49
N PHE A 17 17.36 -5.65 -1.86
CA PHE A 17 16.75 -6.86 -2.40
C PHE A 17 15.24 -6.69 -2.66
N LEU A 18 14.52 -6.10 -1.69
CA LEU A 18 13.09 -5.81 -1.84
C LEU A 18 12.83 -4.82 -2.99
N MET A 19 13.64 -3.78 -3.16
CA MET A 19 13.51 -2.83 -4.26
C MET A 19 13.71 -3.52 -5.61
N VAL A 20 14.77 -4.34 -5.77
CA VAL A 20 15.02 -5.09 -7.01
C VAL A 20 13.84 -5.99 -7.37
N TYR A 21 13.31 -6.74 -6.40
CA TYR A 21 12.14 -7.60 -6.62
C TYR A 21 10.88 -6.78 -6.96
N PHE A 22 10.66 -5.68 -6.26
CA PHE A 22 9.50 -4.82 -6.46
C PHE A 22 9.50 -4.18 -7.85
N PHE A 23 10.61 -3.59 -8.29
CA PHE A 23 10.70 -2.91 -9.59
C PHE A 23 10.76 -3.87 -10.79
N ARG A 24 11.17 -5.13 -10.61
CA ARG A 24 11.13 -6.16 -11.67
C ARG A 24 9.75 -6.74 -11.89
N SER A 25 8.88 -6.68 -10.90
CA SER A 25 7.56 -7.31 -10.96
C SER A 25 6.57 -6.44 -11.74
N LYS A 26 5.78 -7.04 -12.64
CA LYS A 26 4.70 -6.34 -13.35
C LYS A 26 3.52 -6.10 -12.40
N PHE A 27 3.50 -4.93 -11.75
CA PHE A 27 2.41 -4.56 -10.85
C PHE A 27 1.36 -3.67 -11.53
N ILE A 28 0.10 -3.90 -11.19
CA ILE A 28 -1.03 -3.02 -11.53
C ILE A 28 -0.86 -1.67 -10.80
N PRO A 29 -1.04 -0.50 -11.44
CA PRO A 29 -0.77 0.81 -10.86
C PRO A 29 -1.80 1.28 -9.82
N THR A 30 -2.00 0.49 -8.76
CA THR A 30 -2.90 0.80 -7.64
C THR A 30 -2.31 1.86 -6.70
N LEU A 31 -3.17 2.57 -5.96
CA LEU A 31 -2.73 3.54 -4.94
C LEU A 31 -1.81 2.89 -3.89
N GLN A 32 -2.13 1.66 -3.49
CA GLN A 32 -1.31 0.86 -2.57
C GLN A 32 0.12 0.65 -3.09
N ASN A 33 0.26 0.28 -4.37
CA ASN A 33 1.57 0.07 -4.98
C ASN A 33 2.38 1.36 -5.10
N LYS A 34 1.72 2.49 -5.41
CA LYS A 34 2.37 3.82 -5.45
C LYS A 34 2.91 4.23 -4.07
N ILE A 35 2.10 4.05 -3.02
CA ILE A 35 2.53 4.39 -1.65
C ILE A 35 3.60 3.42 -1.16
N TYR A 36 3.49 2.13 -1.46
CA TYR A 36 4.52 1.15 -1.11
C TYR A 36 5.85 1.43 -1.81
N CYS A 37 5.83 1.89 -3.07
CA CYS A 37 7.02 2.37 -3.78
C CYS A 37 7.67 3.56 -3.03
N ALA A 38 6.87 4.55 -2.65
CA ALA A 38 7.36 5.66 -1.83
C ALA A 38 7.92 5.17 -0.49
N LEU A 39 7.24 4.23 0.18
CA LEU A 39 7.69 3.64 1.43
C LEU A 39 9.05 2.96 1.28
N LEU A 40 9.28 2.18 0.21
CA LEU A 40 10.58 1.58 -0.10
C LEU A 40 11.68 2.64 -0.28
N ILE A 41 11.44 3.65 -1.11
CA ILE A 41 12.43 4.69 -1.43
C ILE A 41 12.79 5.50 -0.17
N PHE A 42 11.79 6.02 0.55
CA PHE A 42 12.04 6.84 1.73
C PHE A 42 12.64 6.04 2.88
N SER A 43 12.28 4.77 3.04
CA SER A 43 12.91 3.88 4.03
C SER A 43 14.37 3.60 3.68
N PHE A 44 14.69 3.40 2.40
CA PHE A 44 16.07 3.25 1.96
C PHE A 44 16.89 4.51 2.24
N LEU A 45 16.38 5.69 1.86
CA LEU A 45 17.04 6.97 2.14
C LEU A 45 17.24 7.19 3.65
N PHE A 46 16.24 6.83 4.45
CA PHE A 46 16.29 6.89 5.91
C PHE A 46 17.44 6.03 6.46
N ILE A 47 17.51 4.76 6.09
CA ILE A 47 18.54 3.81 6.54
C ILE A 47 19.94 4.28 6.11
N ILE A 48 20.11 4.68 4.85
CA ILE A 48 21.40 5.16 4.34
C ILE A 48 21.84 6.43 5.07
N SER A 49 20.93 7.38 5.30
CA SER A 49 21.25 8.61 6.03
C SER A 49 21.63 8.33 7.48
N ASN A 50 21.02 7.33 8.11
CA ASN A 50 21.35 6.88 9.46
C ASN A 50 22.75 6.25 9.54
N ILE A 51 23.10 5.39 8.57
CA ILE A 51 24.45 4.79 8.43
C ILE A 51 25.49 5.88 8.26
N LEU A 52 25.31 6.79 7.30
CA LEU A 52 26.26 7.85 7.01
C LEU A 52 26.41 8.81 8.20
N GLY A 53 25.29 9.23 8.81
CA GLY A 53 25.29 10.09 10.00
C GLY A 53 26.04 9.46 11.16
N SER A 54 25.80 8.18 11.44
CA SER A 54 26.45 7.44 12.53
C SER A 54 27.93 7.16 12.26
N PHE A 55 28.29 6.87 11.01
CA PHE A 55 29.68 6.72 10.59
C PHE A 55 30.47 8.02 10.80
N CYS A 56 29.87 9.17 10.48
CA CYS A 56 30.47 10.48 10.72
C CYS A 56 30.61 10.77 12.23
N LEU A 57 29.61 10.42 13.04
CA LEU A 57 29.70 10.56 14.49
C LEU A 57 30.82 9.73 15.12
N ASN A 58 31.08 8.52 14.62
CA ASN A 58 32.19 7.68 15.06
C ASN A 58 33.57 8.24 14.68
N ASN A 59 33.64 9.10 13.66
CA ASN A 59 34.89 9.66 13.13
C ASN A 59 34.90 11.20 13.22
N ILE A 60 34.28 11.76 14.27
CA ILE A 60 34.07 13.22 14.42
C ILE A 60 35.39 14.03 14.45
N ASP A 61 36.50 13.41 14.86
CA ASP A 61 37.82 14.04 14.87
C ASP A 61 38.43 14.19 13.46
N LYS A 62 38.07 13.29 12.54
CA LYS A 62 38.61 13.23 11.18
C LYS A 62 37.71 13.91 10.15
N ILE A 63 36.41 13.98 10.43
CA ILE A 63 35.40 14.48 9.49
C ILE A 63 34.94 15.88 9.93
N PRO A 64 34.77 16.84 9.00
CA PRO A 64 34.23 18.16 9.33
C PRO A 64 32.90 18.09 10.09
N ILE A 65 32.78 18.86 11.17
CA ILE A 65 31.54 18.97 11.99
C ILE A 65 30.34 19.29 11.10
N PHE A 66 30.51 20.20 10.13
CA PHE A 66 29.45 20.62 9.23
C PHE A 66 28.83 19.44 8.44
N ILE A 67 29.67 18.52 7.93
CA ILE A 67 29.21 17.33 7.21
C ILE A 67 28.46 16.39 8.16
N THR A 68 29.02 16.17 9.34
CA THR A 68 28.39 15.33 10.39
C THR A 68 27.02 15.89 10.80
N PHE A 69 26.93 17.20 10.97
CA PHE A 69 25.69 17.89 11.28
C PHE A 69 24.67 17.73 10.16
N LEU A 70 25.07 17.98 8.90
CA LEU A 70 24.20 17.88 7.72
C LEU A 70 23.61 16.47 7.56
N LEU A 71 24.42 15.42 7.71
CA LEU A 71 23.95 14.05 7.56
C LEU A 71 22.97 13.65 8.68
N ASN A 72 23.24 14.05 9.92
CA ASN A 72 22.31 13.83 11.04
C ASN A 72 21.01 14.63 10.87
N GLN A 73 21.09 15.80 10.25
CA GLN A 73 19.94 16.63 9.94
C GLN A 73 19.05 15.99 8.86
N ILE A 74 19.64 15.39 7.82
CA ILE A 74 18.92 14.63 6.79
C ILE A 74 18.25 13.40 7.42
N TYR A 75 18.97 12.66 8.27
CA TYR A 75 18.40 11.53 9.01
C TYR A 75 17.15 11.93 9.80
N LEU A 76 17.19 13.03 10.57
CA LEU A 76 16.05 13.49 11.36
C LEU A 76 14.86 13.93 10.51
N LEU A 77 15.12 14.53 9.36
CA LEU A 77 14.07 14.91 8.41
C LEU A 77 13.35 13.66 7.85
N LEU A 78 14.10 12.59 7.61
CA LEU A 78 13.57 11.33 7.06
C LEU A 78 12.91 10.44 8.12
N LEU A 79 13.33 10.53 9.38
CA LEU A 79 12.87 9.70 10.50
C LEU A 79 11.34 9.54 10.61
N PRO A 80 10.50 10.60 10.54
CA PRO A 80 9.05 10.44 10.67
C PRO A 80 8.36 9.90 9.41
N ILE A 81 9.04 9.91 8.24
CA ILE A 81 8.41 9.64 6.94
C ILE A 81 7.97 8.17 6.80
N PRO A 82 8.79 7.15 7.10
CA PRO A 82 8.37 5.74 6.98
C PRO A 82 7.12 5.42 7.80
N ALA A 83 7.03 5.88 9.04
CA ALA A 83 5.87 5.65 9.90
C ALA A 83 4.58 6.30 9.33
N ALA A 84 4.70 7.53 8.83
CA ALA A 84 3.59 8.21 8.15
C ALA A 84 3.15 7.45 6.89
N LEU A 85 4.09 7.00 6.06
CA LEU A 85 3.82 6.24 4.84
C LEU A 85 3.18 4.88 5.13
N VAL A 86 3.54 4.19 6.22
CA VAL A 86 2.84 2.97 6.67
C VAL A 86 1.38 3.30 6.99
N SER A 87 1.11 4.38 7.72
CA SER A 87 -0.27 4.80 8.00
C SER A 87 -1.04 5.16 6.73
N PHE A 88 -0.39 5.82 5.77
CA PHE A 88 -1.00 6.13 4.47
C PHE A 88 -1.26 4.86 3.65
N TYR A 89 -0.36 3.88 3.74
CA TYR A 89 -0.53 2.58 3.11
C TYR A 89 -1.73 1.82 3.69
N VAL A 90 -1.91 1.81 5.02
CA VAL A 90 -3.10 1.22 5.67
C VAL A 90 -4.38 1.91 5.20
N MET A 91 -4.39 3.24 5.09
CA MET A 91 -5.53 3.95 4.52
C MET A 91 -5.77 3.59 3.06
N ALA A 92 -4.73 3.43 2.24
CA ALA A 92 -4.88 3.03 0.85
C ALA A 92 -5.37 1.58 0.68
N ILE A 93 -5.16 0.72 1.69
CA ILE A 93 -5.82 -0.59 1.74
C ILE A 93 -7.32 -0.44 1.95
N ILE A 94 -7.73 0.44 2.86
CA ILE A 94 -9.12 0.58 3.31
C ILE A 94 -9.96 1.38 2.31
N TYR A 95 -9.46 2.53 1.87
CA TYR A 95 -10.21 3.50 1.07
C TYR A 95 -10.01 3.34 -0.44
N GLN A 96 -8.92 2.66 -0.86
CA GLN A 96 -8.54 2.33 -2.24
C GLN A 96 -8.31 3.52 -3.19
N ASP A 97 -8.96 4.67 -2.97
CA ASP A 97 -8.84 5.91 -3.72
C ASP A 97 -8.58 7.10 -2.78
N ILE A 98 -7.73 8.03 -3.25
CA ILE A 98 -7.28 9.18 -2.47
C ILE A 98 -8.42 10.15 -2.11
N ARG A 99 -9.47 10.21 -2.94
CA ARG A 99 -10.61 11.13 -2.76
C ARG A 99 -11.35 10.86 -1.46
N TYR A 100 -11.49 9.58 -1.07
CA TYR A 100 -12.13 9.15 0.17
C TYR A 100 -11.33 9.43 1.43
N MET A 101 -10.02 9.56 1.30
CA MET A 101 -9.11 9.74 2.43
C MET A 101 -8.59 11.17 2.59
N LYS A 102 -8.92 12.12 1.69
CA LYS A 102 -8.35 13.48 1.68
C LYS A 102 -8.43 14.21 3.04
N LYS A 103 -9.60 14.18 3.70
CA LYS A 103 -9.77 14.80 5.03
C LYS A 103 -8.89 14.13 6.10
N ARG A 104 -8.79 12.80 6.06
CA ARG A 104 -7.96 12.01 6.99
C ARG A 104 -6.47 12.22 6.72
N LEU A 105 -6.08 12.31 5.46
CA LEU A 105 -4.71 12.59 5.02
C LEU A 105 -4.24 13.95 5.53
N LEU A 106 -5.10 14.97 5.49
CA LEU A 106 -4.79 16.30 6.03
C LEU A 106 -4.59 16.26 7.56
N PHE A 107 -5.43 15.52 8.29
CA PHE A 107 -5.24 15.36 9.72
C PHE A 107 -3.94 14.62 10.04
N LEU A 108 -3.66 13.54 9.30
CA LEU A 108 -2.47 12.72 9.51
C LEU A 108 -1.19 13.39 9.03
N SER A 109 -1.22 14.42 8.20
CA SER A 109 -0.02 15.17 7.82
C SER A 109 0.44 16.13 8.93
N ILE A 110 -0.39 16.44 9.93
CA ILE A 110 -0.06 17.40 11.00
C ILE A 110 1.22 17.00 11.77
N PRO A 111 1.35 15.78 12.34
CA PRO A 111 2.57 15.42 13.07
C PRO A 111 3.82 15.38 12.20
N LEU A 112 3.68 14.98 10.93
CA LEU A 112 4.77 15.00 9.96
C LEU A 112 5.24 16.44 9.67
N ILE A 113 4.31 17.37 9.44
CA ILE A 113 4.61 18.78 9.20
C ILE A 113 5.33 19.38 10.42
N ILE A 114 4.86 19.09 11.63
CA ILE A 114 5.53 19.53 12.87
C ILE A 114 6.97 19.01 12.93
N CYS A 115 7.20 17.72 12.67
CA CYS A 115 8.55 17.14 12.68
C CYS A 115 9.46 17.75 11.60
N ILE A 116 8.91 18.04 10.41
CA ILE A 116 9.64 18.70 9.32
C ILE A 116 10.04 20.12 9.72
N ILE A 117 9.13 20.90 10.31
CA ILE A 117 9.40 22.27 10.78
C ILE A 117 10.48 22.25 11.86
N LEU A 118 10.36 21.35 12.85
CA LEU A 118 11.39 21.19 13.88
C LEU A 118 12.74 20.79 13.29
N SER A 119 12.74 19.95 12.25
CA SER A 119 13.97 19.54 11.57
C SER A 119 14.61 20.72 10.85
N ILE A 120 13.85 21.47 10.04
CA ILE A 120 14.37 22.61 9.26
C ILE A 120 14.86 23.75 10.18
N THR A 121 14.24 23.95 11.34
CA THR A 121 14.62 25.00 12.30
C THR A 121 15.75 24.58 13.25
N ASN A 122 16.10 23.29 13.31
CA ASN A 122 17.13 22.76 14.20
C ASN A 122 18.53 23.39 14.02
N PRO A 123 19.03 23.75 12.82
CA PRO A 123 20.31 24.43 12.66
C PRO A 123 20.45 25.74 13.43
N PHE A 124 19.32 26.41 13.72
CA PHE A 124 19.29 27.68 14.45
C PHE A 124 18.91 27.51 15.92
N THR A 125 18.09 26.51 16.21
CA THR A 125 17.45 26.35 17.53
C THR A 125 18.10 25.26 18.39
N HIS A 126 18.78 24.29 17.78
CA HIS A 126 19.35 23.10 18.43
C HIS A 126 18.34 22.29 19.28
N ILE A 127 17.04 22.45 19.00
CA ILE A 127 15.94 21.84 19.78
C ILE A 127 15.90 20.31 19.61
N LEU A 128 16.22 19.78 18.42
CA LEU A 128 16.22 18.34 18.18
C LEU A 128 17.55 17.69 18.57
N PHE A 129 18.67 18.28 18.18
CA PHE A 129 19.99 17.82 18.58
C PHE A 129 21.03 18.93 18.57
N GLY A 130 21.99 18.79 19.46
CA GLY A 130 23.24 19.56 19.48
C GLY A 130 24.41 18.67 19.05
N LEU A 131 25.39 19.28 18.40
CA LEU A 131 26.63 18.61 18.01
C LEU A 131 27.82 19.49 18.43
N SER A 132 28.70 18.96 19.26
CA SER A 132 29.97 19.60 19.63
C SER A 132 31.11 18.58 19.57
N LYS A 133 32.33 19.07 19.32
CA LYS A 133 33.55 18.24 19.34
C LYS A 133 33.88 17.71 20.74
N GLU A 134 33.55 18.47 21.78
CA GLU A 134 33.89 18.13 23.17
C GLU A 134 32.87 17.18 23.80
N THR A 135 31.58 17.41 23.55
CA THR A 135 30.48 16.66 24.17
C THR A 135 29.84 15.63 23.24
N GLY A 136 30.22 15.61 21.96
CA GLY A 136 29.65 14.74 20.95
C GLY A 136 28.20 15.09 20.59
N TYR A 137 27.44 14.08 20.17
CA TYR A 137 26.03 14.19 19.83
C TYR A 137 25.14 14.18 21.07
N ILE A 138 24.32 15.22 21.23
CA ILE A 138 23.37 15.35 22.35
C ILE A 138 21.96 15.46 21.78
N ARG A 139 21.02 14.66 22.29
CA ARG A 139 19.60 14.75 21.96
C ARG A 139 18.98 15.94 22.69
N GLY A 140 18.33 16.83 21.95
CA GLY A 140 17.59 17.97 22.50
C GLY A 140 16.19 17.57 22.98
N CYS A 141 15.51 18.49 23.68
CA CYS A 141 14.17 18.25 24.23
C CYS A 141 13.11 17.99 23.15
N GLY A 142 13.25 18.60 21.96
CA GLY A 142 12.34 18.39 20.84
C GLY A 142 12.46 17.03 20.18
N TYR A 143 13.50 16.24 20.49
CA TYR A 143 13.65 14.88 19.98
C TYR A 143 12.45 14.00 20.36
N VAL A 144 11.80 14.27 21.51
CA VAL A 144 10.57 13.59 21.95
C VAL A 144 9.44 13.67 20.93
N ALA A 145 9.37 14.76 20.15
CA ALA A 145 8.35 14.92 19.10
C ALA A 145 8.47 13.85 18.00
N THR A 146 9.69 13.37 17.72
CA THR A 146 9.91 12.32 16.71
C THR A 146 9.34 10.97 17.17
N PHE A 147 9.51 10.62 18.44
CA PHE A 147 8.88 9.45 19.05
C PHE A 147 7.36 9.59 19.14
N ALA A 148 6.86 10.76 19.55
CA ALA A 148 5.43 11.02 19.62
C ALA A 148 4.75 10.85 18.24
N SER A 149 5.39 11.35 17.18
CA SER A 149 4.95 11.17 15.79
C SER A 149 4.92 9.69 15.37
N PHE A 150 5.97 8.93 15.69
CA PHE A 150 6.00 7.48 15.45
C PHE A 150 4.82 6.77 16.14
N PHE A 151 4.63 6.99 17.45
CA PHE A 151 3.56 6.35 18.21
C PHE A 151 2.18 6.76 17.71
N PHE A 152 2.00 8.01 17.31
CA PHE A 152 0.76 8.47 16.70
C PHE A 152 0.39 7.65 15.45
N TYR A 153 1.32 7.50 14.49
CA TYR A 153 1.06 6.71 13.28
C TYR A 153 0.88 5.21 13.57
N ALA A 154 1.65 4.68 14.51
CA ALA A 154 1.56 3.29 14.95
C ALA A 154 0.18 2.99 15.56
N ILE A 155 -0.25 3.80 16.54
CA ILE A 155 -1.56 3.65 17.21
C ILE A 155 -2.70 3.86 16.22
N TYR A 156 -2.62 4.86 15.35
CA TYR A 156 -3.64 5.12 14.34
C TYR A 156 -3.78 3.95 13.36
N SER A 157 -2.66 3.40 12.88
CA SER A 157 -2.64 2.22 12.00
C SER A 157 -3.21 0.98 12.71
N ALA A 158 -2.89 0.80 13.98
CA ALA A 158 -3.46 -0.27 14.82
C ALA A 158 -4.97 -0.13 14.96
N PHE A 159 -5.45 1.08 15.24
CA PHE A 159 -6.86 1.40 15.38
C PHE A 159 -7.63 1.12 14.09
N LEU A 160 -7.13 1.58 12.94
CA LEU A 160 -7.75 1.30 11.64
C LEU A 160 -7.78 -0.20 11.35
N SER A 161 -6.68 -0.91 11.58
CA SER A 161 -6.60 -2.36 11.39
C SER A 161 -7.61 -3.11 12.28
N PHE A 162 -7.85 -2.64 13.51
CA PHE A 162 -8.86 -3.22 14.39
C PHE A 162 -10.28 -2.88 13.95
N LYS A 163 -10.56 -1.62 13.61
CA LYS A 163 -11.87 -1.13 13.19
C LYS A 163 -12.35 -1.86 11.92
N TYR A 164 -11.47 -2.02 10.94
CA TYR A 164 -11.78 -2.62 9.63
C TYR A 164 -11.37 -4.10 9.53
N ARG A 165 -11.14 -4.78 10.65
CA ARG A 165 -10.62 -6.18 10.69
C ARG A 165 -11.46 -7.20 9.92
N LYS A 166 -12.77 -6.97 9.78
CA LYS A 166 -13.68 -7.89 9.06
C LYS A 166 -13.62 -7.68 7.55
N ALA A 167 -13.29 -6.46 7.11
CA ALA A 167 -13.25 -6.07 5.71
C ALA A 167 -11.85 -6.18 5.09
N MET A 168 -10.82 -6.38 5.93
CA MET A 168 -9.44 -6.56 5.48
C MET A 168 -9.06 -8.03 5.47
N HIS A 169 -8.30 -8.44 4.45
CA HIS A 169 -7.71 -9.78 4.40
C HIS A 169 -6.77 -10.01 5.60
N GLU A 170 -6.82 -11.21 6.19
CA GLU A 170 -6.11 -11.54 7.43
C GLU A 170 -4.59 -11.31 7.32
N SER A 171 -3.99 -11.64 6.17
CA SER A 171 -2.56 -11.42 5.93
C SER A 171 -2.15 -9.95 6.10
N LYS A 172 -2.99 -8.99 5.71
CA LYS A 172 -2.73 -7.55 5.85
C LYS A 172 -2.81 -7.13 7.32
N ILE A 173 -3.77 -7.67 8.07
CA ILE A 173 -3.92 -7.40 9.50
C ILE A 173 -2.69 -7.93 10.27
N TRP A 174 -2.27 -9.17 9.97
CA TRP A 174 -1.08 -9.76 10.58
C TRP A 174 0.20 -8.99 10.23
N ALA A 175 0.34 -8.48 9.01
CA ALA A 175 1.47 -7.63 8.65
C ALA A 175 1.50 -6.32 9.44
N ILE A 176 0.36 -5.64 9.62
CA ILE A 176 0.27 -4.39 10.40
C ILE A 176 0.57 -4.65 11.88
N ARG A 177 0.02 -5.72 12.46
CA ARG A 177 0.29 -6.09 13.86
C ARG A 177 1.74 -6.50 14.06
N GLY A 178 2.30 -7.28 13.14
CA GLY A 178 3.70 -7.68 13.13
C GLY A 178 4.64 -6.47 13.09
N PHE A 179 4.34 -5.49 12.22
CA PHE A 179 5.06 -4.21 12.20
C PHE A 179 5.08 -3.54 13.57
N LEU A 180 3.92 -3.37 14.21
CA LEU A 180 3.82 -2.72 15.52
C LEU A 180 4.65 -3.44 16.58
N ILE A 181 4.56 -4.77 16.61
CA ILE A 181 5.32 -5.60 17.57
C ILE A 181 6.82 -5.43 17.33
N VAL A 182 7.28 -5.59 16.08
CA VAL A 182 8.70 -5.47 15.72
C VAL A 182 9.24 -4.08 16.05
N SER A 183 8.49 -3.02 15.77
CA SER A 183 8.93 -1.66 16.08
C SER A 183 8.98 -1.37 17.57
N ILE A 184 7.99 -1.82 18.35
CA ILE A 184 8.01 -1.67 19.82
C ILE A 184 9.22 -2.42 20.41
N VAL A 185 9.46 -3.66 19.96
CA VAL A 185 10.61 -4.46 20.40
C VAL A 185 11.92 -3.75 20.05
N ALA A 186 12.06 -3.24 18.82
CA ALA A 186 13.27 -2.52 18.42
C ALA A 186 13.50 -1.23 19.23
N ILE A 187 12.44 -0.46 19.53
CA ILE A 187 12.53 0.73 20.36
C ILE A 187 12.98 0.38 21.78
N ILE A 188 12.42 -0.68 22.38
CA ILE A 188 12.80 -1.15 23.71
C ILE A 188 14.27 -1.62 23.72
N LEU A 189 14.64 -2.47 22.76
CA LEU A 189 16.01 -2.97 22.65
C LEU A 189 17.01 -1.83 22.43
N GLN A 190 16.68 -0.83 21.61
CA GLN A 190 17.55 0.33 21.40
C GLN A 190 17.61 1.25 22.63
N ALA A 191 16.55 1.31 23.45
CA ALA A 191 16.58 2.04 24.72
C ALA A 191 17.51 1.37 25.75
N ILE A 192 17.61 0.04 25.74
CA ILE A 192 18.53 -0.73 26.58
C ILE A 192 19.96 -0.67 26.01
N PHE A 193 20.08 -0.86 24.70
CA PHE A 193 21.34 -0.95 23.97
C PHE A 193 21.54 0.29 23.08
N LEU A 194 21.74 1.45 23.73
CA LEU A 194 21.81 2.77 23.10
C LEU A 194 22.80 2.90 21.93
N GLN A 195 23.82 2.04 21.89
CA GLN A 195 24.88 2.05 20.88
C GLN A 195 24.49 1.32 19.58
N TYR A 196 23.45 0.50 19.60
CA TYR A 196 23.04 -0.33 18.46
C TYR A 196 21.87 0.30 17.71
N LEU A 197 22.05 0.53 16.41
CA LEU A 197 21.02 1.08 15.55
C LEU A 197 20.05 -0.03 15.11
N LEU A 198 18.85 -0.05 15.71
CA LEU A 198 17.82 -1.06 15.41
C LEU A 198 16.61 -0.49 14.66
N THR A 199 16.56 0.83 14.46
CA THR A 199 15.47 1.50 13.74
C THR A 199 15.36 1.05 12.28
N GLY A 200 16.48 0.90 11.57
CA GLY A 200 16.48 0.42 10.19
C GLY A 200 16.07 -1.04 10.09
N THR A 201 16.43 -1.86 11.07
CA THR A 201 16.02 -3.27 11.15
C THR A 201 14.52 -3.41 11.32
N ALA A 202 13.92 -2.63 12.22
CA ALA A 202 12.47 -2.60 12.37
C ALA A 202 11.77 -2.18 11.08
N CYS A 203 12.32 -1.17 10.39
CA CYS A 203 11.81 -0.69 9.11
C CYS A 203 11.91 -1.76 8.01
N ALA A 204 13.05 -2.43 7.87
CA ALA A 204 13.27 -3.49 6.89
C ALA A 204 12.34 -4.70 7.12
N CYS A 205 12.16 -5.12 8.38
CA CYS A 205 11.19 -6.16 8.73
C CYS A 205 9.75 -5.74 8.39
N SER A 206 9.39 -4.48 8.66
CA SER A 206 8.07 -3.93 8.29
C SER A 206 7.83 -3.97 6.78
N LEU A 207 8.83 -3.55 6.00
CA LEU A 207 8.77 -3.58 4.54
C LEU A 207 8.59 -5.00 4.03
N LEU A 208 9.35 -5.96 4.58
CA LEU A 208 9.24 -7.37 4.22
C LEU A 208 7.84 -7.93 4.54
N LEU A 209 7.32 -7.70 5.74
CA LEU A 209 5.97 -8.13 6.13
C LEU A 209 4.90 -7.52 5.21
N THR A 210 5.04 -6.23 4.88
CA THR A 210 4.14 -5.54 3.98
C THR A 210 4.23 -6.14 2.56
N TYR A 211 5.44 -6.39 2.06
CA TYR A 211 5.68 -7.05 0.77
C TYR A 211 5.04 -8.44 0.70
N LEU A 212 5.25 -9.28 1.72
CA LEU A 212 4.67 -10.62 1.78
C LEU A 212 3.14 -10.56 1.84
N SER A 213 2.58 -9.60 2.58
CA SER A 213 1.12 -9.38 2.60
C SER A 213 0.57 -8.96 1.23
N MET A 214 1.38 -8.27 0.41
CA MET A 214 1.06 -7.91 -0.97
C MET A 214 1.27 -9.05 -1.95
N GLN A 215 2.09 -10.06 -1.62
CA GLN A 215 2.38 -11.22 -2.46
C GLN A 215 1.44 -12.40 -2.20
N ASN A 216 0.80 -12.46 -1.03
CA ASN A 216 -0.27 -13.41 -0.69
C ASN A 216 -1.58 -13.19 -1.49
N ARG A 217 -1.47 -12.81 -2.77
CA ARG A 217 -2.57 -12.59 -3.73
C ARG A 217 -3.04 -13.86 -4.45
N GLY A 218 -2.58 -15.04 -4.03
CA GLY A 218 -3.14 -16.28 -4.55
C GLY A 218 -4.65 -16.25 -4.37
N LEU A 219 -5.40 -16.17 -5.48
CA LEU A 219 -6.86 -16.04 -5.58
C LEU A 219 -7.45 -14.62 -5.36
N ILE A 220 -6.89 -13.57 -5.96
CA ILE A 220 -7.66 -12.32 -6.22
C ILE A 220 -8.28 -12.34 -7.62
N ILE A 221 -7.60 -12.97 -8.56
CA ILE A 221 -7.99 -13.07 -9.96
C ILE A 221 -8.68 -14.43 -10.18
N ASP A 222 -9.70 -14.44 -11.01
CA ASP A 222 -10.29 -15.66 -11.57
C ASP A 222 -9.35 -16.21 -12.64
N ASP A 223 -8.81 -17.41 -12.40
CA ASP A 223 -7.77 -18.02 -13.25
C ASP A 223 -8.20 -18.21 -14.71
N LEU A 224 -9.51 -18.34 -14.96
CA LEU A 224 -10.04 -18.49 -16.30
C LEU A 224 -10.07 -17.16 -17.04
N THR A 225 -10.71 -16.15 -16.47
CA THR A 225 -11.09 -14.92 -17.18
C THR A 225 -10.11 -13.77 -16.98
N GLY A 226 -9.26 -13.82 -15.96
CA GLY A 226 -8.34 -12.73 -15.64
C GLY A 226 -8.97 -11.52 -14.94
N VAL A 227 -10.29 -11.52 -14.74
CA VAL A 227 -10.99 -10.51 -13.91
C VAL A 227 -10.85 -10.86 -12.42
N LEU A 228 -11.29 -9.97 -11.53
CA LEU A 228 -11.27 -10.25 -10.10
C LEU A 228 -12.28 -11.34 -9.73
N ASN A 229 -12.03 -12.11 -8.69
CA ASN A 229 -12.92 -13.22 -8.31
C ASN A 229 -13.99 -12.82 -7.28
N ARG A 230 -14.89 -13.76 -6.99
CA ARG A 230 -15.98 -13.60 -6.01
C ARG A 230 -15.52 -13.16 -4.62
N GLN A 231 -14.39 -13.67 -4.14
CA GLN A 231 -13.88 -13.31 -2.81
C GLN A 231 -13.46 -11.84 -2.77
N SER A 232 -12.85 -11.36 -3.85
CA SER A 232 -12.45 -9.96 -4.01
C SER A 232 -13.66 -9.04 -4.07
N PHE A 233 -14.72 -9.45 -4.77
CA PHE A 233 -16.00 -8.72 -4.82
C PHE A 233 -16.59 -8.50 -3.43
N ILE A 234 -16.71 -9.57 -2.62
CA ILE A 234 -17.27 -9.48 -1.26
C ILE A 234 -16.43 -8.56 -0.38
N GLN A 235 -15.09 -8.68 -0.43
CA GLN A 235 -14.20 -7.82 0.34
C GLN A 235 -14.35 -6.34 -0.06
N GLU A 236 -14.51 -6.04 -1.36
CA GLU A 236 -14.72 -4.67 -1.80
C GLU A 236 -16.07 -4.13 -1.30
N LEU A 237 -17.15 -4.91 -1.38
CA LEU A 237 -18.45 -4.49 -0.85
C LEU A 237 -18.41 -4.21 0.65
N ASP A 238 -17.80 -5.12 1.43
CA ASP A 238 -17.63 -4.91 2.87
C ASP A 238 -16.83 -3.64 3.16
N LEU A 239 -15.77 -3.37 2.40
CA LEU A 239 -14.99 -2.13 2.54
C LEU A 239 -15.83 -0.91 2.20
N ASN A 240 -16.54 -0.90 1.07
CA ASN A 240 -17.34 0.23 0.63
C ASN A 240 -18.45 0.57 1.62
N ILE A 241 -19.16 -0.45 2.14
CA ILE A 241 -20.19 -0.28 3.18
C ILE A 241 -19.57 0.30 4.46
N ASN A 242 -18.49 -0.30 4.97
CA ASN A 242 -17.86 0.14 6.22
C ASN A 242 -17.17 1.52 6.12
N THR A 243 -16.85 1.96 4.90
CA THR A 243 -16.25 3.27 4.62
C THR A 243 -17.24 4.29 4.10
N GLU A 244 -18.53 3.96 4.05
CA GLU A 244 -19.63 4.82 3.57
C GLU A 244 -19.36 5.36 2.16
N GLN A 245 -18.78 4.53 1.30
CA GLN A 245 -18.57 4.86 -0.11
C GLN A 245 -19.85 4.60 -0.88
N SER A 246 -20.36 5.64 -1.55
CA SER A 246 -21.52 5.56 -2.42
C SER A 246 -21.13 5.12 -3.84
N GLY A 247 -22.01 4.37 -4.48
CA GLY A 247 -21.79 3.80 -5.79
C GLY A 247 -22.99 2.95 -6.20
N PHE A 248 -22.82 2.21 -7.29
CA PHE A 248 -23.79 1.24 -7.76
C PHE A 248 -23.07 -0.03 -8.23
N ILE A 249 -23.82 -1.11 -8.28
CA ILE A 249 -23.33 -2.41 -8.74
C ILE A 249 -24.12 -2.80 -9.98
N ILE A 250 -23.43 -3.09 -11.07
CA ILE A 250 -24.04 -3.68 -12.26
C ILE A 250 -23.71 -5.17 -12.27
N THR A 251 -24.71 -6.02 -12.19
CA THR A 251 -24.55 -7.47 -12.34
C THR A 251 -25.03 -7.91 -13.70
N ILE A 252 -24.24 -8.76 -14.35
CA ILE A 252 -24.38 -9.20 -15.74
C ILE A 252 -24.39 -10.72 -15.71
N ALA A 253 -25.51 -11.33 -16.03
CA ALA A 253 -25.63 -12.78 -16.19
C ALA A 253 -25.66 -13.13 -17.68
N LEU A 254 -24.90 -14.14 -18.10
CA LEU A 254 -24.98 -14.67 -19.46
C LEU A 254 -26.16 -15.64 -19.54
N ASP A 255 -27.14 -15.33 -20.39
CA ASP A 255 -28.35 -16.14 -20.50
C ASP A 255 -28.05 -17.47 -21.22
N ASP A 256 -28.67 -18.56 -20.76
CA ASP A 256 -28.54 -19.92 -21.32
C ASP A 256 -27.08 -20.40 -21.53
N PHE A 257 -26.14 -19.92 -20.72
CA PHE A 257 -24.72 -20.25 -20.86
C PHE A 257 -24.44 -21.77 -20.76
N LYS A 258 -25.25 -22.49 -19.97
CA LYS A 258 -25.21 -23.96 -19.89
C LYS A 258 -25.49 -24.62 -21.25
N PHE A 259 -26.49 -24.13 -21.98
CA PHE A 259 -26.83 -24.67 -23.31
C PHE A 259 -25.70 -24.45 -24.31
N MET A 260 -25.01 -23.30 -24.24
CA MET A 260 -23.83 -23.04 -25.05
C MET A 260 -22.70 -24.02 -24.71
N ASN A 261 -22.44 -24.31 -23.43
CA ASN A 261 -21.46 -25.33 -23.03
C ASN A 261 -21.83 -26.74 -23.53
N GLU A 262 -23.12 -27.09 -23.50
CA GLU A 262 -23.61 -28.38 -24.00
C GLU A 262 -23.51 -28.50 -25.53
N THR A 263 -23.71 -27.40 -26.24
CA THR A 263 -23.73 -27.37 -27.72
C THR A 263 -22.32 -27.26 -28.32
N PHE A 264 -21.48 -26.39 -27.76
CA PHE A 264 -20.17 -26.05 -28.33
C PHE A 264 -18.99 -26.58 -27.48
N GLY A 265 -19.28 -27.22 -26.35
CA GLY A 265 -18.29 -27.76 -25.44
C GLY A 265 -17.72 -26.73 -24.47
N THR A 266 -17.32 -27.20 -23.28
CA THR A 266 -16.81 -26.37 -22.17
C THR A 266 -15.61 -25.51 -22.58
N LYS A 267 -14.73 -26.00 -23.46
CA LYS A 267 -13.56 -25.24 -23.94
C LYS A 267 -13.98 -23.95 -24.66
N ASN A 268 -15.03 -24.00 -25.49
CA ASN A 268 -15.51 -22.82 -26.21
C ASN A 268 -16.23 -21.85 -25.28
N GLY A 269 -16.95 -22.37 -24.29
CA GLY A 269 -17.53 -21.52 -23.24
C GLY A 269 -16.48 -20.82 -22.39
N ASP A 270 -15.40 -21.51 -22.04
CA ASP A 270 -14.26 -20.94 -21.33
C ASP A 270 -13.61 -19.78 -22.10
N ILE A 271 -13.50 -19.89 -23.43
CA ILE A 271 -12.99 -18.81 -24.28
C ILE A 271 -14.02 -17.66 -24.37
N ALA A 272 -15.32 -17.98 -24.46
CA ALA A 272 -16.37 -16.96 -24.44
C ALA A 272 -16.30 -16.11 -23.16
N LEU A 273 -16.14 -16.74 -21.99
CA LEU A 273 -15.99 -16.06 -20.70
C LEU A 273 -14.75 -15.17 -20.65
N LYS A 274 -13.63 -15.63 -21.24
CA LYS A 274 -12.40 -14.82 -21.35
C LYS A 274 -12.62 -13.56 -22.18
N GLU A 275 -13.26 -13.68 -23.33
CA GLU A 275 -13.53 -12.53 -24.20
C GLU A 275 -14.54 -11.57 -23.57
N VAL A 276 -15.56 -12.08 -22.87
CA VAL A 276 -16.49 -11.25 -22.08
C VAL A 276 -15.72 -10.49 -21.00
N GLY A 277 -14.96 -11.19 -20.15
CA GLY A 277 -14.18 -10.54 -19.08
C GLY A 277 -13.22 -9.48 -19.60
N LYS A 278 -12.51 -9.78 -20.69
CA LYS A 278 -11.60 -8.84 -21.37
C LYS A 278 -12.33 -7.62 -21.90
N TYR A 279 -13.50 -7.79 -22.50
CA TYR A 279 -14.33 -6.66 -22.95
C TYR A 279 -14.81 -5.81 -21.78
N LEU A 280 -15.34 -6.43 -20.71
CA LEU A 280 -15.84 -5.71 -19.54
C LEU A 280 -14.75 -4.86 -18.87
N ILE A 281 -13.50 -5.34 -18.80
CA ILE A 281 -12.35 -4.55 -18.32
C ILE A 281 -12.10 -3.30 -19.18
N GLN A 282 -12.42 -3.34 -20.47
CA GLN A 282 -12.25 -2.21 -21.38
C GLN A 282 -13.38 -1.19 -21.29
N ILE A 283 -14.51 -1.53 -20.66
CA ILE A 283 -15.62 -0.61 -20.48
C ILE A 283 -15.27 0.37 -19.36
N HIS A 284 -14.78 1.54 -19.78
CA HIS A 284 -14.31 2.64 -18.90
C HIS A 284 -13.10 2.26 -18.03
N ASP A 285 -12.47 3.26 -17.37
CA ASP A 285 -11.39 3.07 -16.36
C ASP A 285 -11.86 2.33 -15.09
N VAL A 286 -12.84 1.43 -15.21
CA VAL A 286 -13.42 0.67 -14.12
C VAL A 286 -12.58 -0.59 -13.92
N ASN A 287 -11.51 -0.47 -13.14
CA ASN A 287 -10.64 -1.59 -12.77
C ASN A 287 -11.30 -2.62 -11.81
N HIS A 288 -12.63 -2.62 -11.73
CA HIS A 288 -13.43 -3.30 -10.69
C HIS A 288 -14.48 -4.22 -11.33
N VAL A 289 -14.02 -5.08 -12.25
CA VAL A 289 -14.81 -6.16 -12.85
C VAL A 289 -14.54 -7.44 -12.10
N TYR A 290 -15.60 -8.14 -11.72
CA TYR A 290 -15.58 -9.35 -10.94
C TYR A 290 -16.32 -10.47 -11.64
N ARG A 291 -15.84 -11.70 -11.51
CA ARG A 291 -16.61 -12.92 -11.80
C ARG A 291 -17.08 -13.51 -10.47
N ILE A 292 -18.37 -13.40 -10.22
CA ILE A 292 -18.99 -13.79 -8.94
C ILE A 292 -19.68 -15.16 -9.00
N GLY A 293 -19.92 -15.67 -10.21
CA GLY A 293 -20.48 -17.00 -10.49
C GLY A 293 -19.85 -17.62 -11.74
N GLY A 294 -20.35 -18.78 -12.17
CA GLY A 294 -19.82 -19.45 -13.38
C GLY A 294 -19.93 -18.57 -14.64
N ASP A 295 -21.05 -17.88 -14.76
CA ASP A 295 -21.49 -17.11 -15.92
C ASP A 295 -22.00 -15.71 -15.52
N ILE A 296 -21.67 -15.28 -14.30
CA ILE A 296 -22.12 -14.01 -13.72
C ILE A 296 -20.92 -13.12 -13.43
N PHE A 297 -20.97 -11.92 -14.01
CA PHE A 297 -20.03 -10.85 -13.78
C PHE A 297 -20.68 -9.72 -12.99
N SER A 298 -19.87 -8.98 -12.23
CA SER A 298 -20.31 -7.76 -11.54
C SER A 298 -19.29 -6.65 -11.76
N ILE A 299 -19.78 -5.43 -11.94
CA ILE A 299 -19.00 -4.21 -12.03
C ILE A 299 -19.38 -3.34 -10.83
N VAL A 300 -18.39 -2.95 -10.03
CA VAL A 300 -18.58 -2.03 -8.91
C VAL A 300 -18.13 -0.64 -9.36
N VAL A 301 -19.05 0.33 -9.33
CA VAL A 301 -18.76 1.70 -9.76
C VAL A 301 -18.98 2.65 -8.62
N ASN A 302 -17.98 3.50 -8.42
CA ASN A 302 -17.98 4.49 -7.37
C ASN A 302 -18.61 5.81 -7.85
N SER A 303 -19.55 6.38 -7.09
CA SER A 303 -20.31 7.56 -7.53
C SER A 303 -19.44 8.81 -7.74
N GLN A 304 -18.26 8.88 -7.11
CA GLN A 304 -17.31 10.00 -7.32
C GLN A 304 -16.65 9.99 -8.70
N LEU A 305 -16.79 8.92 -9.48
CA LEU A 305 -16.35 8.89 -10.87
C LEU A 305 -17.29 9.69 -11.79
N GLY A 306 -18.50 10.04 -11.32
CA GLY A 306 -19.49 10.76 -12.14
C GLY A 306 -19.95 9.97 -13.36
N ILE A 307 -19.83 8.63 -13.30
CA ILE A 307 -20.29 7.72 -14.34
C ILE A 307 -21.70 7.29 -13.96
N GLU A 308 -22.66 7.44 -14.88
CA GLU A 308 -24.02 6.97 -14.69
C GLU A 308 -24.14 5.48 -15.06
N PRO A 309 -25.01 4.71 -14.36
CA PRO A 309 -25.21 3.29 -14.67
C PRO A 309 -25.61 3.05 -16.13
N ASP A 310 -26.49 3.90 -16.66
CA ASP A 310 -27.05 3.78 -18.01
C ASP A 310 -25.99 3.83 -19.11
N ASP A 311 -24.91 4.57 -18.90
CA ASP A 311 -23.80 4.66 -19.87
C ASP A 311 -23.05 3.34 -20.01
N ILE A 312 -22.86 2.63 -18.89
CA ILE A 312 -22.21 1.31 -18.87
C ILE A 312 -23.15 0.26 -19.45
N ILE A 313 -24.43 0.27 -19.02
CA ILE A 313 -25.45 -0.68 -19.48
C ILE A 313 -25.58 -0.61 -21.01
N ARG A 314 -25.74 0.60 -21.57
CA ARG A 314 -25.85 0.81 -23.01
C ARG A 314 -24.66 0.23 -23.79
N LYS A 315 -23.43 0.41 -23.30
CA LYS A 315 -22.23 -0.14 -23.94
C LYS A 315 -22.23 -1.67 -23.92
N ILE A 316 -22.60 -2.27 -22.79
CA ILE A 316 -22.73 -3.72 -22.65
C ILE A 316 -23.79 -4.23 -23.64
N GLU A 317 -25.00 -3.67 -23.62
CA GLU A 317 -26.08 -4.08 -24.53
C GLU A 317 -25.68 -3.96 -26.00
N GLU A 318 -25.05 -2.86 -26.40
CA GLU A 318 -24.56 -2.66 -27.77
C GLU A 318 -23.49 -3.68 -28.18
N ARG A 319 -22.62 -4.10 -27.25
CA ARG A 319 -21.65 -5.15 -27.51
C ARG A 319 -22.29 -6.51 -27.66
N PHE A 320 -23.26 -6.84 -26.80
CA PHE A 320 -23.93 -8.14 -26.81
C PHE A 320 -24.85 -8.33 -28.02
N LYS A 321 -25.28 -7.24 -28.69
CA LYS A 321 -25.94 -7.30 -30.01
C LYS A 321 -25.04 -7.81 -31.14
N LYS A 322 -23.72 -7.82 -30.96
CA LYS A 322 -22.75 -8.29 -31.96
C LYS A 322 -22.29 -9.71 -31.62
N PRO A 323 -22.06 -10.56 -32.63
CA PRO A 323 -21.57 -11.91 -32.39
C PRO A 323 -20.22 -11.90 -31.66
N TRP A 324 -20.00 -12.93 -30.87
CA TRP A 324 -18.73 -13.26 -30.24
C TRP A 324 -18.00 -14.26 -31.11
N LEU A 325 -16.74 -13.97 -31.43
CA LEU A 325 -15.89 -14.84 -32.22
C LEU A 325 -15.01 -15.65 -31.27
N VAL A 326 -15.14 -16.97 -31.31
CA VAL A 326 -14.26 -17.91 -30.60
C VAL A 326 -13.67 -18.88 -31.62
N GLU A 327 -12.35 -18.81 -31.80
CA GLU A 327 -11.65 -19.54 -32.87
C GLU A 327 -12.28 -19.23 -34.25
N GLU A 328 -12.98 -20.18 -34.87
CA GLU A 328 -13.70 -20.01 -36.15
C GLU A 328 -15.24 -19.99 -36.00
N ILE A 329 -15.74 -20.00 -34.75
CA ILE A 329 -17.18 -20.09 -34.46
C ILE A 329 -17.68 -18.72 -34.02
N SER A 330 -18.75 -18.26 -34.68
CA SER A 330 -19.49 -17.05 -34.30
C SER A 330 -20.78 -17.45 -33.58
N PHE A 331 -20.98 -16.95 -32.36
CA PHE A 331 -22.22 -17.17 -31.60
C PHE A 331 -22.72 -15.86 -31.00
N ASN A 332 -24.03 -15.78 -30.80
CA ASN A 332 -24.66 -14.67 -30.11
C ASN A 332 -24.86 -15.05 -28.65
N LEU A 333 -24.40 -14.20 -27.74
CA LEU A 333 -24.72 -14.32 -26.32
C LEU A 333 -25.82 -13.32 -25.99
N ALA A 334 -26.83 -13.77 -25.26
CA ALA A 334 -27.79 -12.90 -24.59
C ALA A 334 -27.32 -12.64 -23.16
N THR A 335 -27.78 -11.54 -22.56
CA THR A 335 -27.43 -11.19 -21.20
C THR A 335 -28.58 -10.47 -20.49
N SER A 336 -28.73 -10.81 -19.22
CA SER A 336 -29.59 -10.11 -18.27
C SER A 336 -28.75 -9.20 -17.37
N ILE A 337 -29.15 -7.94 -17.25
CA ILE A 337 -28.43 -6.92 -16.48
C ILE A 337 -29.31 -6.42 -15.33
N ALA A 338 -28.73 -6.31 -14.13
CA ALA A 338 -29.36 -5.73 -12.94
C ALA A 338 -28.47 -4.65 -12.33
N VAL A 339 -29.09 -3.60 -11.79
CA VAL A 339 -28.41 -2.49 -11.10
C VAL A 339 -28.92 -2.40 -9.67
N VAL A 340 -27.99 -2.23 -8.71
CA VAL A 340 -28.28 -2.02 -7.28
C VAL A 340 -27.57 -0.78 -6.78
#